data_AF-A0AA34RCZ4-F1
#
_entry.id   AF-A0AA34RCZ4-F1
#
_cell.length_a   1.000
_cell.length_b   1.000
_cell.length_c   1.000
_cell.angle_alpha   90.00
_cell.angle_beta   90.00
_cell.angle_gamma   90.00
#
_symmetry.space_group_name_H-M   'P 1'
#
loop_
_entity.id
_entity.type
_entity.pdbx_description
1 polymer ?
#
loop_
_entity_poly.entity_id
_entity_poly.type
_entity_poly.pdbx_seq_one_letter_code
_entity_poly.pdbx_strand_id
1 'polypeptide(L)'
;MMLGVVGVCYRNAALKDRERVIVSLAALEEDAHLAQRLLGVRGAYVLLLTCHRAELYYCSESEEAAQTALFSRISALGVQPYGYRGRACFEHLFRVTSGIESLILGETEIQGQVKRAYLKASSVRQLPFALHFLFQKALKEGKALRSRTLFPRSQVTMESLVLETLEAYGKSRASSLLFVGYSAINRKIAASLYAVGFKNIVFCSQHRITLPYRAISYEDLSFSDPYEVICFGSSQLSKPFYEIPLENLAQIPQRVVFDFTVPRTCVSQQDSRGISYFDMEFLSKKIQSQLTFNLPCMHEENLFLLSAAKKHWQIYQKKCSHVFQNAVLSSCSNFFVSC
;
A
#
# COMPACT_ATOMS: atom_id res chain seq x y z
N MET A 1 9.23 -6.04 24.93
CA MET A 1 8.58 -6.07 23.60
C MET A 1 9.45 -5.34 22.60
N MET A 2 9.74 -5.95 21.46
CA MET A 2 10.63 -5.40 20.44
C MET A 2 9.90 -5.25 19.10
N LEU A 3 10.39 -4.32 18.27
CA LEU A 3 9.75 -3.86 17.04
C LEU A 3 10.45 -4.42 15.81
N GLY A 4 9.66 -4.99 14.90
CA GLY A 4 10.17 -5.43 13.61
C GLY A 4 9.17 -5.22 12.48
N VAL A 5 9.66 -5.46 11.27
CA VAL A 5 8.86 -5.54 10.05
C VAL A 5 9.25 -6.78 9.26
N VAL A 6 8.26 -7.44 8.67
CA VAL A 6 8.44 -8.46 7.64
C VAL A 6 7.56 -8.11 6.46
N GLY A 7 8.07 -8.25 5.24
CA GLY A 7 7.28 -7.97 4.06
C GLY A 7 7.93 -8.30 2.73
N VAL A 8 7.21 -7.92 1.68
CA VAL A 8 7.63 -8.00 0.29
C VAL A 8 7.28 -6.69 -0.42
N CYS A 9 7.99 -6.38 -1.49
CA CYS A 9 7.75 -5.20 -2.32
C CYS A 9 7.97 -5.52 -3.81
N TYR A 10 7.62 -4.57 -4.67
CA TYR A 10 7.76 -4.70 -6.12
C TYR A 10 9.19 -5.00 -6.60
N ARG A 11 10.21 -4.75 -5.76
CA ARG A 11 11.62 -5.02 -6.08
C ARG A 11 12.01 -6.49 -5.90
N ASN A 12 11.33 -7.24 -5.04
CA ASN A 12 11.70 -8.62 -4.69
C ASN A 12 10.58 -9.65 -4.90
N ALA A 13 9.40 -9.22 -5.35
CA ALA A 13 8.28 -10.11 -5.59
C ALA A 13 7.44 -9.61 -6.79
N ALA A 14 7.07 -10.54 -7.69
CA ALA A 14 6.18 -10.26 -8.81
C ALA A 14 4.79 -9.83 -8.31
N LEU A 15 3.92 -9.32 -9.19
CA LEU A 15 2.58 -8.92 -8.78
C LEU A 15 1.82 -10.10 -8.16
N LYS A 16 1.74 -11.24 -8.88
CA LYS A 16 1.08 -12.46 -8.41
C LYS A 16 1.53 -12.93 -7.03
N ASP A 17 2.82 -12.78 -6.72
CA ASP A 17 3.38 -13.13 -5.41
C ASP A 17 2.91 -12.17 -4.32
N ARG A 18 2.94 -10.88 -4.61
CA ARG A 18 2.47 -9.84 -3.67
C ARG A 18 0.99 -9.96 -3.38
N GLU A 19 0.17 -10.35 -4.37
CA GLU A 19 -1.25 -10.63 -4.16
C GLU A 19 -1.46 -11.74 -3.12
N ARG A 20 -0.73 -12.86 -3.27
CA ARG A 20 -0.80 -13.98 -2.31
C ARG A 20 -0.33 -13.56 -0.92
N VAL A 21 0.72 -12.73 -0.82
CA VAL A 21 1.18 -12.21 0.47
C VAL A 21 0.17 -11.24 1.09
N ILE A 22 -0.45 -10.36 0.30
CA ILE A 22 -1.50 -9.45 0.78
C ILE A 22 -2.66 -10.25 1.38
N VAL A 23 -3.17 -11.27 0.68
CA VAL A 23 -4.24 -12.14 1.18
C VAL A 23 -3.80 -12.86 2.47
N SER A 24 -2.60 -13.43 2.47
CA SER A 24 -2.05 -14.16 3.61
C SER A 24 -1.88 -13.27 4.87
N LEU A 25 -1.50 -12.00 4.70
CA LEU A 25 -1.36 -11.04 5.78
C LEU A 25 -2.70 -10.43 6.22
N ALA A 26 -3.61 -10.17 5.28
CA ALA A 26 -4.94 -9.64 5.56
C ALA A 26 -5.78 -10.60 6.43
N ALA A 27 -5.57 -11.92 6.27
CA ALA A 27 -6.20 -12.95 7.10
C ALA A 27 -5.97 -12.77 8.61
N LEU A 28 -4.90 -12.06 9.04
CA LEU A 28 -4.67 -11.78 10.46
C LEU A 28 -5.69 -10.80 11.05
N GLU A 29 -6.33 -9.97 10.21
CA GLU A 29 -7.40 -9.08 10.66
C GLU A 29 -8.72 -9.82 10.88
N GLU A 30 -8.90 -10.96 10.21
CA GLU A 30 -10.09 -11.82 10.30
C GLU A 30 -9.93 -12.93 11.34
N ASP A 31 -8.70 -13.39 11.60
CA ASP A 31 -8.37 -14.46 12.55
C ASP A 31 -7.40 -13.97 13.64
N ALA A 32 -7.97 -13.66 14.81
CA ALA A 32 -7.19 -13.24 15.98
C ALA A 32 -6.28 -14.36 16.53
N HIS A 33 -6.67 -15.63 16.40
CA HIS A 33 -5.86 -16.76 16.84
C HIS A 33 -4.62 -16.93 15.96
N LEU A 34 -4.75 -16.71 14.65
CA LEU A 34 -3.62 -16.65 13.74
C LEU A 34 -2.64 -15.53 14.14
N ALA A 35 -3.14 -14.33 14.42
CA ALA A 35 -2.30 -13.23 14.88
C ALA A 35 -1.57 -13.57 16.19
N GLN A 36 -2.27 -14.17 17.16
CA GLN A 36 -1.69 -14.61 18.43
C GLN A 36 -0.63 -15.69 18.25
N ARG A 37 -0.84 -16.67 17.36
CA ARG A 37 0.14 -17.71 17.04
C ARG A 37 1.41 -17.14 16.44
N LEU A 38 1.28 -16.13 15.58
CA LEU A 38 2.42 -15.51 14.89
C LEU A 38 3.17 -14.51 15.79
N LEU A 39 2.48 -13.78 16.65
CA LEU A 39 3.05 -12.63 17.37
C LEU A 39 3.06 -12.79 18.90
N GLY A 40 2.51 -13.88 19.43
CA GLY A 40 2.27 -14.07 20.86
C GLY A 40 1.00 -13.38 21.38
N VAL A 41 0.62 -13.71 22.63
CA VAL A 41 -0.62 -13.24 23.29
C VAL A 41 -0.69 -11.71 23.41
N ARG A 42 0.45 -11.07 23.64
CA ARG A 42 0.56 -9.60 23.73
C ARG A 42 1.08 -8.96 22.43
N GLY A 43 1.07 -9.71 21.34
CA GLY A 43 1.48 -9.25 20.03
C GLY A 43 0.54 -8.19 19.47
N ALA A 44 1.09 -7.15 18.85
CA ALA A 44 0.32 -6.14 18.15
C ALA A 44 0.96 -5.85 16.79
N TYR A 45 0.16 -5.40 15.81
CA TYR A 45 0.65 -5.17 14.47
C TYR A 45 -0.10 -4.08 13.70
N VAL A 46 0.58 -3.56 12.67
CA VAL A 46 0.04 -2.66 11.65
C VAL A 46 0.36 -3.26 10.28
N LEU A 47 -0.67 -3.43 9.45
CA LEU A 47 -0.52 -3.89 8.07
C LEU A 47 -0.42 -2.70 7.13
N LEU A 48 0.66 -2.63 6.35
CA LEU A 48 0.81 -1.71 5.24
C LEU A 48 0.70 -2.50 3.93
N LEU A 49 -0.53 -2.61 3.44
CA LEU A 49 -0.87 -3.32 2.21
C LEU A 49 -1.18 -2.28 1.13
N THR A 50 -0.44 -2.32 0.04
CA THR A 50 -0.50 -1.37 -1.08
C THR A 50 -0.30 -2.12 -2.39
N CYS A 51 -0.46 -1.44 -3.52
CA CYS A 51 -0.14 -2.03 -4.82
C CYS A 51 1.36 -2.32 -5.03
N HIS A 52 2.26 -1.74 -4.23
CA HIS A 52 3.72 -1.87 -4.39
C HIS A 52 4.43 -2.62 -3.26
N ARG A 53 3.76 -2.84 -2.12
CA ARG A 53 4.32 -3.52 -0.94
C ARG A 53 3.24 -4.14 -0.07
N ALA A 54 3.62 -5.23 0.59
CA ALA A 54 2.84 -5.89 1.63
C ALA A 54 3.76 -6.10 2.84
N GLU A 55 3.54 -5.31 3.88
CA GLU A 55 4.39 -5.27 5.08
C GLU A 55 3.55 -5.41 6.34
N LEU A 56 4.06 -6.20 7.30
CA LEU A 56 3.54 -6.32 8.64
C LEU A 56 4.57 -5.76 9.62
N TYR A 57 4.24 -4.62 10.21
CA TYR A 57 4.97 -4.03 11.33
C TYR A 57 4.42 -4.59 12.63
N TYR A 58 5.26 -5.19 13.46
CA TYR A 58 4.82 -5.84 14.69
C TYR A 58 5.59 -5.38 15.92
N CYS A 59 4.95 -5.57 17.06
CA CYS A 59 5.56 -5.55 18.36
C CYS A 59 5.22 -6.88 19.06
N SER A 60 6.24 -7.61 19.50
CA SER A 60 6.09 -8.92 20.15
C SER A 60 7.01 -9.03 21.37
N GLU A 61 6.70 -9.97 22.28
CA GLU A 61 7.56 -10.34 23.41
C GLU A 61 8.85 -11.02 22.94
N SER A 62 8.76 -11.91 21.93
CA SER A 62 9.91 -12.56 21.29
C SER A 62 10.01 -12.16 19.82
N GLU A 63 10.90 -11.22 19.52
CA GLU A 63 11.08 -10.71 18.15
C GLU A 63 11.58 -11.78 17.18
N GLU A 64 12.49 -12.63 17.64
CA GLU A 64 13.07 -13.67 16.79
C GLU A 64 12.03 -14.73 16.43
N ALA A 65 11.24 -15.19 17.40
CA ALA A 65 10.17 -16.14 17.14
C ALA A 65 9.11 -15.54 16.19
N ALA A 66 8.70 -14.29 16.44
CA ALA A 66 7.72 -13.61 15.59
C ALA A 66 8.24 -13.42 14.16
N GLN A 67 9.49 -12.99 13.99
CA GLN A 67 10.07 -12.83 12.65
C GLN A 67 10.17 -14.18 11.94
N THR A 68 10.66 -15.22 12.61
CA THR A 68 10.80 -16.56 12.01
C THR A 68 9.45 -17.12 11.59
N ALA A 69 8.40 -16.97 12.41
CA ALA A 69 7.05 -17.41 12.08
C ALA A 69 6.48 -16.67 10.86
N LEU A 70 6.66 -15.35 10.80
CA LEU A 70 6.25 -14.52 9.67
C LEU A 70 7.02 -14.85 8.39
N PHE A 71 8.34 -15.07 8.50
CA PHE A 71 9.18 -15.51 7.39
C PHE A 71 8.70 -16.85 6.85
N SER A 72 8.53 -17.84 7.73
CA SER A 72 8.04 -19.17 7.35
C SER A 72 6.69 -19.08 6.63
N ARG A 73 5.76 -18.27 7.13
CA ARG A 73 4.44 -18.07 6.50
C ARG A 73 4.53 -17.49 5.08
N ILE A 74 5.39 -16.50 4.86
CA ILE A 74 5.55 -15.87 3.53
C ILE A 74 6.35 -16.79 2.61
N SER A 75 7.42 -17.40 3.09
CA SER A 75 8.24 -18.35 2.33
C SER A 75 7.47 -19.59 1.91
N ALA A 76 6.47 -20.05 2.68
CA ALA A 76 5.56 -21.12 2.28
C ALA A 76 4.76 -20.81 1.00
N LEU A 77 4.65 -19.53 0.61
CA LEU A 77 4.04 -19.11 -0.66
C LEU A 77 5.04 -19.16 -1.84
N GLY A 78 6.30 -19.52 -1.59
CA GLY A 78 7.37 -19.51 -2.60
C GLY A 78 7.96 -18.12 -2.83
N VAL A 79 7.83 -17.20 -1.85
CA VAL A 79 8.29 -15.82 -1.96
C VAL A 79 9.34 -15.55 -0.88
N GLN A 80 10.46 -14.92 -1.22
CA GLN A 80 11.51 -14.56 -0.26
C GLN A 80 11.17 -13.22 0.43
N PRO A 81 10.77 -13.19 1.71
CA PRO A 81 10.53 -11.95 2.42
C PRO A 81 11.84 -11.26 2.80
N TYR A 82 11.77 -9.95 3.04
CA TYR A 82 12.78 -9.23 3.82
C TYR A 82 12.24 -8.94 5.22
N GLY A 83 13.15 -8.63 6.15
CA GLY A 83 12.75 -8.20 7.48
C GLY A 83 13.82 -7.37 8.18
N TYR A 84 13.35 -6.40 8.95
CA TYR A 84 14.21 -5.49 9.70
C TYR A 84 13.75 -5.41 11.16
N ARG A 85 14.71 -5.24 12.05
CA ARG A 85 14.54 -5.29 13.50
C ARG A 85 15.05 -4.01 14.16
N GLY A 86 14.45 -3.61 15.28
CA GLY A 86 14.85 -2.46 16.08
C GLY A 86 15.09 -1.19 15.25
N ARG A 87 16.32 -0.64 15.30
CA ARG A 87 16.69 0.57 14.54
C ARG A 87 16.46 0.43 13.04
N ALA A 88 16.77 -0.73 12.44
CA ALA A 88 16.60 -0.93 11.01
C ALA A 88 15.11 -0.89 10.60
N CYS A 89 14.20 -1.28 11.50
CA CYS A 89 12.76 -1.12 11.27
C CYS A 89 12.35 0.36 11.22
N PHE A 90 12.96 1.23 12.03
CA PHE A 90 12.74 2.68 11.95
C PHE A 90 13.27 3.24 10.64
N GLU A 91 14.51 2.89 10.28
CA GLU A 91 15.15 3.31 9.02
C GLU A 91 14.27 2.94 7.82
N HIS A 92 13.83 1.68 7.76
CA HIS A 92 12.93 1.18 6.71
C HIS A 92 11.64 2.01 6.62
N LEU A 93 10.86 2.09 7.70
CA LEU A 93 9.57 2.79 7.65
C LEU A 93 9.74 4.29 7.31
N PHE A 94 10.85 4.92 7.71
CA PHE A 94 11.13 6.31 7.39
C PHE A 94 11.39 6.50 5.89
N ARG A 95 12.15 5.59 5.26
CA ARG A 95 12.40 5.57 3.82
C ARG A 95 11.14 5.23 3.01
N VAL A 96 10.30 4.34 3.51
CA VAL A 96 8.98 4.06 2.93
C VAL A 96 8.09 5.31 3.01
N THR A 97 7.96 5.91 4.19
CA THR A 97 7.05 7.04 4.43
C THR A 97 7.49 8.32 3.72
N SER A 98 8.79 8.47 3.42
CA SER A 98 9.31 9.59 2.63
C SER A 98 9.08 9.47 1.12
N GLY A 99 8.76 8.26 0.63
CA GLY A 99 8.60 7.98 -0.80
C GLY A 99 9.92 7.73 -1.54
N ILE A 100 11.04 7.57 -0.82
CA ILE A 100 12.32 7.20 -1.45
C ILE A 100 12.30 5.76 -1.97
N GLU A 101 11.53 4.89 -1.31
CA GLU A 101 11.36 3.51 -1.75
C GLU A 101 10.14 3.28 -2.64
N SER A 102 9.47 4.34 -3.08
CA SER A 102 8.33 4.24 -3.98
C SER A 102 8.78 4.04 -5.42
N LEU A 103 7.90 3.44 -6.23
CA LEU A 103 8.14 3.25 -7.67
C LEU A 103 8.42 4.58 -8.38
N ILE A 104 7.62 5.61 -8.07
CA ILE A 104 7.85 6.99 -8.49
C ILE A 104 8.48 7.71 -7.30
N LEU A 105 9.72 8.16 -7.47
CA LEU A 105 10.49 8.80 -6.41
C LEU A 105 9.78 10.05 -5.88
N GLY A 106 9.60 10.14 -4.57
CA GLY A 106 9.05 11.32 -3.90
C GLY A 106 7.52 11.47 -3.99
N GLU A 107 6.80 10.44 -4.46
CA GLU A 107 5.34 10.46 -4.45
C GLU A 107 4.77 10.61 -3.02
N THR A 108 3.65 11.31 -2.92
CA THR A 108 3.07 11.74 -1.64
C THR A 108 1.98 10.80 -1.11
N GLU A 109 1.54 9.85 -1.94
CA GLU A 109 0.46 8.92 -1.63
C GLU A 109 0.86 7.90 -0.58
N ILE A 110 2.09 7.37 -0.60
CA ILE A 110 2.57 6.41 0.41
C ILE A 110 2.47 6.96 1.83
N GLN A 111 2.73 8.25 2.05
CA GLN A 111 2.56 8.85 3.38
C GLN A 111 1.11 8.76 3.85
N GLY A 112 0.17 9.05 2.94
CA GLY A 112 -1.25 8.90 3.21
C GLY A 112 -1.64 7.45 3.49
N GLN A 113 -1.09 6.49 2.74
CA GLN A 113 -1.30 5.05 2.93
C GLN A 113 -0.77 4.58 4.30
N VAL A 114 0.46 4.98 4.68
CA VAL A 114 1.05 4.72 6.01
C VAL A 114 0.17 5.30 7.12
N LYS A 115 -0.30 6.54 6.97
CA LYS A 115 -1.20 7.16 7.95
C LYS A 115 -2.50 6.38 8.10
N ARG A 116 -3.13 5.98 7.00
CA ARG A 116 -4.37 5.20 7.02
C ARG A 116 -4.17 3.82 7.64
N ALA A 117 -3.09 3.12 7.29
CA ALA A 117 -2.73 1.83 7.88
C ALA A 117 -2.59 1.93 9.40
N TYR A 118 -1.85 2.92 9.88
CA TYR A 118 -1.68 3.19 11.31
C TYR A 118 -3.01 3.49 12.01
N LEU A 119 -3.83 4.40 11.45
CA LEU A 119 -5.10 4.78 12.06
C LEU A 119 -6.09 3.61 12.07
N LYS A 120 -6.16 2.82 10.99
CA LYS A 120 -6.98 1.59 10.92
C LYS A 120 -6.57 0.61 12.01
N ALA A 121 -5.28 0.35 12.16
CA ALA A 121 -4.79 -0.52 13.21
C ALA A 121 -5.14 0.04 14.60
N SER A 122 -4.89 1.32 14.83
CA SER A 122 -5.18 1.96 16.12
C SER A 122 -6.67 1.99 16.48
N SER A 123 -7.59 1.93 15.51
CA SER A 123 -9.03 1.93 15.78
C SER A 123 -9.58 0.54 16.09
N VAL A 124 -8.91 -0.54 15.68
CA VAL A 124 -9.40 -1.92 15.85
C VAL A 124 -8.64 -2.69 16.93
N ARG A 125 -7.46 -2.24 17.35
CA ARG A 125 -6.65 -2.90 18.39
C ARG A 125 -5.86 -1.90 19.22
N GLN A 126 -5.63 -2.24 20.48
CA GLN A 126 -4.78 -1.46 21.38
C GLN A 126 -3.33 -1.58 20.94
N LEU A 127 -2.78 -0.54 20.30
CA LEU A 127 -1.38 -0.53 19.91
C LEU A 127 -0.48 -0.18 21.12
N PRO A 128 0.65 -0.88 21.31
CA PRO A 128 1.63 -0.50 22.32
C PRO A 128 2.31 0.81 21.94
N PHE A 129 2.88 1.49 22.93
CA PHE A 129 3.68 2.70 22.76
C PHE A 129 4.69 2.59 21.60
N ALA A 130 5.31 1.42 21.45
CA ALA A 130 6.31 1.14 20.42
C ALA A 130 5.79 1.39 19.00
N LEU A 131 4.62 0.86 18.64
CA LEU A 131 4.02 1.04 17.31
C LEU A 131 3.51 2.48 17.12
N HIS A 132 2.90 3.09 18.13
CA HIS A 132 2.52 4.50 18.05
C HIS A 132 3.73 5.40 17.80
N PHE A 133 4.82 5.20 18.55
CA PHE A 133 6.02 5.99 18.43
C PHE A 133 6.65 5.84 17.05
N LEU A 134 6.83 4.60 16.57
CA LEU A 134 7.39 4.30 15.25
C LEU A 134 6.61 5.01 14.12
N PHE A 135 5.29 4.81 14.04
CA PHE A 135 4.48 5.38 12.95
C PHE A 135 4.35 6.91 13.02
N GLN A 136 4.20 7.48 14.22
CA GLN A 136 4.12 8.94 14.37
C GLN A 136 5.45 9.61 13.99
N LYS A 137 6.59 9.01 14.35
CA LYS A 137 7.90 9.54 13.92
C LYS A 137 8.13 9.36 12.43
N ALA A 138 7.75 8.22 11.86
CA ALA A 138 7.85 8.02 10.41
C ALA A 138 7.04 9.06 9.61
N LEU A 139 5.80 9.34 10.03
CA LEU A 139 4.96 10.36 9.40
C LEU A 139 5.57 11.77 9.53
N LYS A 140 6.21 12.07 10.66
CA LYS A 140 6.90 13.34 10.90
C LYS A 140 8.15 13.49 10.02
N GLU A 141 9.06 12.52 10.08
CA GLU A 141 10.35 12.59 9.39
C GLU A 141 10.18 12.45 7.87
N GLY A 142 9.23 11.63 7.41
CA GLY A 142 8.87 11.57 5.99
C GLY A 142 8.33 12.91 5.46
N LYS A 143 7.50 13.61 6.24
CA LYS A 143 7.06 14.98 5.90
C LYS A 143 8.24 15.95 5.88
N ALA A 144 9.09 15.91 6.91
CA ALA A 144 10.23 16.80 7.05
C ALA A 144 11.20 16.67 5.88
N LEU A 145 11.51 15.45 5.44
CA LEU A 145 12.34 15.23 4.27
C LEU A 145 11.71 15.82 3.01
N ARG A 146 10.43 15.52 2.74
CA ARG A 146 9.71 16.10 1.58
C ARG A 146 9.67 17.61 1.57
N SER A 147 9.56 18.25 2.73
CA SER A 147 9.56 19.72 2.81
C SER A 147 10.94 20.32 2.56
N ARG A 148 12.01 19.53 2.64
CA ARG A 148 13.40 19.99 2.45
C ARG A 148 13.97 19.58 1.10
N THR A 149 13.53 18.45 0.55
CA THR A 149 14.01 17.89 -0.70
C THR A 149 13.10 18.30 -1.84
N LEU A 150 13.66 18.96 -2.84
CA LEU A 150 13.03 19.12 -4.14
C LEU A 150 13.21 17.81 -4.91
N PHE A 151 12.26 16.89 -4.74
CA PHE A 151 12.22 15.72 -5.62
C PHE A 151 12.01 16.21 -7.06
N PRO A 152 12.85 15.79 -8.02
CA PRO A 152 12.61 16.11 -9.42
C PRO A 152 11.19 15.68 -9.76
N ARG A 153 10.43 16.55 -10.43
CA ARG A 153 9.15 16.13 -10.97
C ARG A 153 9.45 15.05 -11.99
N SER A 154 9.12 13.80 -11.66
CA SER A 154 9.13 12.74 -12.65
C SER A 154 8.22 13.19 -13.80
N GLN A 155 8.77 13.25 -15.01
CA GLN A 155 7.97 13.46 -16.21
C GLN A 155 6.96 12.34 -16.40
N VAL A 156 7.24 11.17 -15.79
CA VAL A 156 6.43 9.96 -15.86
C VAL A 156 5.59 9.84 -14.59
N THR A 157 4.29 9.88 -14.78
CA THR A 157 3.28 9.68 -13.73
C THR A 157 2.35 8.54 -14.13
N MET A 158 1.56 8.03 -13.19
CA MET A 158 0.57 7.00 -13.53
C MET A 158 -0.48 7.57 -14.50
N GLU A 159 -0.84 8.83 -14.30
CA GLU A 159 -1.81 9.59 -15.07
C GLU A 159 -1.34 9.82 -16.50
N SER A 160 -0.08 10.23 -16.69
CA SER A 160 0.51 10.41 -18.02
C SER A 160 0.65 9.07 -18.75
N LEU A 161 0.98 7.99 -18.03
CA LEU A 161 1.10 6.66 -18.61
C LEU A 161 -0.25 6.09 -19.08
N VAL A 162 -1.30 6.29 -18.30
CA VAL A 162 -2.67 5.91 -18.70
C VAL A 162 -3.08 6.70 -19.93
N LEU A 163 -2.81 8.00 -19.97
CA LEU A 163 -3.09 8.83 -21.14
C LEU A 163 -2.35 8.35 -22.40
N GLU A 164 -1.03 8.13 -22.29
CA GLU A 164 -0.20 7.63 -23.40
C GLU A 164 -0.71 6.27 -23.90
N THR A 165 -1.09 5.37 -22.98
CA THR A 165 -1.66 4.07 -23.33
C THR A 165 -3.01 4.22 -24.03
N LEU A 166 -3.89 5.12 -23.58
CA LEU A 166 -5.16 5.37 -24.26
C LEU A 166 -4.97 5.86 -25.70
N GLU A 167 -4.03 6.79 -25.91
CA GLU A 167 -3.71 7.32 -27.24
C GLU A 167 -3.10 6.25 -28.15
N ALA A 168 -2.18 5.42 -27.63
CA ALA A 168 -1.58 4.31 -28.37
C ALA A 168 -2.60 3.26 -28.83
N TYR A 169 -3.70 3.09 -28.09
CA TYR A 169 -4.79 2.17 -28.41
C TYR A 169 -5.97 2.88 -29.10
N GLY A 170 -5.74 4.08 -29.66
CA GLY A 170 -6.70 4.79 -30.50
C GLY A 170 -7.92 5.36 -29.77
N LYS A 171 -7.86 5.54 -28.44
CA LYS A 171 -8.96 6.12 -27.68
C LYS A 171 -8.98 7.64 -27.86
N SER A 172 -10.16 8.15 -28.17
CA SER A 172 -10.38 9.57 -28.44
C SER A 172 -10.98 10.27 -27.22
N ARG A 173 -11.03 11.60 -27.25
CA ARG A 173 -11.64 12.39 -26.15
C ARG A 173 -13.16 12.17 -26.02
N ALA A 174 -13.78 11.60 -27.05
CA ALA A 174 -15.18 11.18 -27.04
C ALA A 174 -15.38 9.79 -26.40
N SER A 175 -14.31 9.03 -26.16
CA SER A 175 -14.42 7.68 -25.60
C SER A 175 -15.07 7.67 -24.23
N SER A 176 -15.88 6.64 -23.98
CA SER A 176 -16.61 6.45 -22.73
C SER A 176 -15.74 5.72 -21.70
N LEU A 177 -15.50 6.35 -20.55
CA LEU A 177 -14.63 5.87 -19.48
C LEU A 177 -15.45 5.51 -18.24
N LEU A 178 -15.26 4.28 -17.75
CA LEU A 178 -15.80 3.81 -16.48
C LEU A 178 -14.69 3.67 -15.45
N PHE A 179 -14.85 4.30 -14.29
CA PHE A 179 -14.01 4.09 -13.12
C PHE A 179 -14.79 3.29 -12.08
N VAL A 180 -14.35 2.06 -11.80
CA VAL A 180 -14.92 1.21 -10.76
C VAL A 180 -14.14 1.42 -9.46
N GLY A 181 -14.79 2.02 -8.48
CA GLY A 181 -14.22 2.43 -7.19
C GLY A 181 -13.76 3.89 -7.16
N TYR A 182 -13.72 4.46 -5.96
CA TYR A 182 -13.33 5.86 -5.70
C TYR A 182 -11.99 5.98 -4.96
N SER A 183 -10.99 5.25 -5.43
CA SER A 183 -9.63 5.29 -4.89
C SER A 183 -8.88 6.58 -5.26
N ALA A 184 -7.80 6.85 -4.54
CA ALA A 184 -6.94 8.00 -4.84
C ALA A 184 -6.38 7.96 -6.29
N ILE A 185 -6.00 6.77 -6.77
CA ILE A 185 -5.50 6.57 -8.13
C ILE A 185 -6.58 6.87 -9.19
N ASN A 186 -7.80 6.33 -9.03
CA ASN A 186 -8.91 6.60 -9.95
C ASN A 186 -9.22 8.09 -10.04
N ARG A 187 -9.25 8.79 -8.89
CA ARG A 187 -9.52 10.23 -8.85
C ARG A 187 -8.47 11.05 -9.60
N LYS A 188 -7.19 10.75 -9.39
CA LYS A 188 -6.11 11.49 -10.04
C LYS A 188 -6.11 11.25 -11.56
N ILE A 189 -6.28 10.00 -11.97
CA ILE A 189 -6.36 9.64 -13.39
C ILE A 189 -7.57 10.32 -14.04
N ALA A 190 -8.76 10.21 -13.44
CA ALA A 190 -9.96 10.86 -13.97
C ALA A 190 -9.80 12.39 -14.05
N ALA A 191 -9.23 13.03 -13.02
CA ALA A 191 -8.96 14.47 -13.04
C ALA A 191 -7.98 14.87 -14.15
N SER A 192 -6.90 14.10 -14.33
CA SER A 192 -5.93 14.30 -15.41
C SER A 192 -6.58 14.16 -16.78
N LEU A 193 -7.27 13.05 -17.05
CA LEU A 193 -7.94 12.79 -18.32
C LEU A 193 -9.04 13.83 -18.61
N TYR A 194 -9.77 14.28 -17.59
CA TYR A 194 -10.75 15.35 -17.73
C TYR A 194 -10.14 16.69 -18.13
N ALA A 195 -8.98 17.03 -17.55
CA ALA A 195 -8.24 18.25 -17.86
C ALA A 195 -7.76 18.28 -19.32
N VAL A 196 -7.40 17.11 -19.88
CA VAL A 196 -6.99 16.98 -21.29
C VAL A 196 -8.16 16.66 -22.24
N GLY A 197 -9.40 16.66 -21.77
CA GLY A 197 -10.59 16.69 -22.64
C GLY A 197 -11.47 15.43 -22.65
N PHE A 198 -11.15 14.36 -21.91
CA PHE A 198 -12.07 13.22 -21.76
C PHE A 198 -13.25 13.62 -20.86
N LYS A 199 -14.42 13.90 -21.45
CA LYS A 199 -15.60 14.37 -20.70
C LYS A 199 -16.59 13.26 -20.35
N ASN A 200 -16.58 12.15 -21.07
CA ASN A 200 -17.49 11.02 -20.88
C ASN A 200 -16.96 10.08 -19.77
N ILE A 201 -16.93 10.59 -18.53
CA ILE A 201 -16.43 9.87 -17.35
C ILE A 201 -17.60 9.47 -16.46
N VAL A 202 -17.68 8.18 -16.15
CA VAL A 202 -18.61 7.60 -15.19
C VAL A 202 -17.85 6.95 -14.05
N PHE A 203 -18.25 7.24 -12.81
CA PHE A 203 -17.78 6.54 -11.62
C PHE A 203 -18.83 5.56 -11.12
N CYS A 204 -18.37 4.40 -10.70
CA CYS A 204 -19.18 3.36 -10.09
C CYS A 204 -18.65 3.09 -8.67
N SER A 205 -19.47 3.28 -7.64
CA SER A 205 -19.05 3.11 -6.25
C SER A 205 -20.16 2.56 -5.35
N GLN A 206 -19.76 1.79 -4.33
CA GLN A 206 -20.69 1.19 -3.35
C GLN A 206 -21.48 2.25 -2.57
N HIS A 207 -20.85 3.37 -2.27
CA HIS A 207 -21.46 4.48 -1.55
C HIS A 207 -21.81 5.60 -2.52
N ARG A 208 -22.85 6.38 -2.20
CA ARG A 208 -23.12 7.63 -2.91
C ARG A 208 -22.00 8.61 -2.62
N ILE A 209 -21.34 9.09 -3.67
CA ILE A 209 -20.24 10.05 -3.57
C ILE A 209 -20.63 11.25 -4.42
N THR A 210 -20.47 12.45 -3.86
CA THR A 210 -20.66 13.69 -4.63
C THR A 210 -19.42 13.89 -5.49
N LEU A 211 -19.61 13.87 -6.81
CA LEU A 211 -18.54 13.96 -7.80
C LEU A 211 -18.86 15.02 -8.85
N PRO A 212 -17.83 15.63 -9.46
CA PRO A 212 -18.02 16.45 -10.66
C PRO A 212 -18.29 15.61 -11.93
N TYR A 213 -18.46 14.29 -11.78
CA TYR A 213 -18.67 13.31 -12.84
C TYR A 213 -20.00 12.60 -12.65
N ARG A 214 -20.50 11.96 -13.72
CA ARG A 214 -21.64 11.04 -13.58
C ARG A 214 -21.25 9.91 -12.64
N ALA A 215 -22.13 9.57 -11.70
CA ALA A 215 -21.95 8.47 -10.78
C ALA A 215 -23.11 7.48 -10.92
N ILE A 216 -22.81 6.19 -10.88
CA ILE A 216 -23.79 5.09 -10.86
C ILE A 216 -23.49 4.20 -9.64
N SER A 217 -24.50 3.46 -9.19
CA SER A 217 -24.32 2.47 -8.14
C SER A 217 -23.80 1.14 -8.71
N TYR A 218 -23.54 0.19 -7.82
CA TYR A 218 -23.10 -1.16 -8.20
C TYR A 218 -24.23 -1.97 -8.85
N GLU A 219 -25.48 -1.70 -8.48
CA GLU A 219 -26.67 -2.36 -9.02
C GLU A 219 -26.97 -1.90 -10.45
N ASP A 220 -26.65 -0.64 -10.77
CA ASP A 220 -26.88 -0.05 -12.11
C ASP A 220 -25.72 -0.34 -13.08
N LEU A 221 -24.63 -0.95 -12.62
CA LEU A 221 -23.46 -1.20 -13.45
C LEU A 221 -23.68 -2.40 -14.38
N SER A 222 -23.61 -2.15 -15.68
CA SER A 222 -23.54 -3.18 -16.71
C SER A 222 -22.21 -3.08 -17.48
N PHE A 223 -21.44 -4.16 -17.54
CA PHE A 223 -20.24 -4.23 -18.40
C PHE A 223 -20.56 -4.40 -19.89
N SER A 224 -21.84 -4.64 -20.23
CA SER A 224 -22.33 -4.63 -21.61
C SER A 224 -22.59 -3.22 -22.13
N ASP A 225 -22.66 -2.22 -21.25
CA ASP A 225 -22.72 -0.81 -21.65
C ASP A 225 -21.45 -0.42 -22.44
N PRO A 226 -21.54 0.55 -23.37
CA PRO A 226 -20.48 0.88 -24.32
C PRO A 226 -19.33 1.70 -23.68
N TYR A 227 -18.87 1.30 -22.49
CA TYR A 227 -17.62 1.78 -21.91
C TYR A 227 -16.46 1.20 -22.72
N GLU A 228 -15.73 2.07 -23.40
CA GLU A 228 -14.54 1.72 -24.17
C GLU A 228 -13.31 1.54 -23.29
N VAL A 229 -13.32 2.17 -22.12
CA VAL A 229 -12.22 2.14 -21.15
C VAL A 229 -12.80 1.83 -19.77
N ILE A 230 -12.21 0.86 -19.08
CA ILE A 230 -12.57 0.51 -17.69
C ILE A 230 -11.33 0.63 -16.81
N CYS A 231 -11.45 1.32 -15.69
CA CYS A 231 -10.42 1.51 -14.69
C CYS A 231 -10.88 0.92 -13.35
N PHE A 232 -10.35 -0.24 -12.98
CA PHE A 232 -10.57 -0.83 -11.66
C PHE A 232 -9.62 -0.22 -10.64
N GLY A 233 -10.18 0.35 -9.57
CA GLY A 233 -9.42 0.98 -8.51
C GLY A 233 -10.25 1.10 -7.24
N SER A 234 -10.45 -0.03 -6.56
CA SER A 234 -11.12 -0.10 -5.26
C SER A 234 -10.13 -0.47 -4.16
N SER A 235 -10.32 0.10 -2.97
CA SER A 235 -9.58 -0.29 -1.76
C SER A 235 -10.27 -1.41 -0.97
N GLN A 236 -11.45 -1.85 -1.42
CA GLN A 236 -12.22 -2.92 -0.79
C GLN A 236 -12.33 -4.09 -1.76
N LEU A 237 -11.86 -5.24 -1.31
CA LEU A 237 -12.08 -6.53 -1.94
C LEU A 237 -13.44 -7.03 -1.48
N SER A 238 -14.51 -6.52 -2.08
CA SER A 238 -15.88 -6.94 -1.78
C SER A 238 -16.54 -7.47 -3.03
N LYS A 239 -17.16 -8.65 -2.94
CA LYS A 239 -18.05 -9.17 -3.98
C LYS A 239 -19.14 -8.12 -4.28
N PRO A 240 -19.56 -7.96 -5.56
CA PRO A 240 -19.27 -8.84 -6.71
C PRO A 240 -18.01 -8.46 -7.53
N PHE A 241 -17.23 -7.44 -7.15
CA PHE A 241 -16.13 -6.92 -7.98
C PHE A 241 -14.77 -7.53 -7.66
N TYR A 242 -14.74 -8.86 -7.51
CA TYR A 242 -13.54 -9.65 -7.30
C TYR A 242 -13.63 -10.89 -8.16
N GLU A 243 -12.53 -11.29 -8.79
CA GLU A 243 -12.46 -12.43 -9.71
C GLU A 243 -13.39 -12.31 -10.93
N ILE A 244 -13.46 -11.12 -11.55
CA ILE A 244 -14.19 -10.91 -12.81
C ILE A 244 -13.45 -11.63 -13.94
N PRO A 245 -14.07 -12.62 -14.62
CA PRO A 245 -13.48 -13.23 -15.80
C PRO A 245 -13.32 -12.19 -16.92
N LEU A 246 -12.13 -12.07 -17.50
CA LEU A 246 -11.81 -11.04 -18.48
C LEU A 246 -12.69 -11.13 -19.73
N GLU A 247 -13.14 -12.33 -20.09
CA GLU A 247 -14.09 -12.61 -21.17
C GLU A 247 -15.43 -11.89 -21.01
N ASN A 248 -15.87 -11.62 -19.78
CA ASN A 248 -17.11 -10.86 -19.54
C ASN A 248 -16.98 -9.41 -19.99
N LEU A 249 -15.75 -8.91 -20.13
CA LEU A 249 -15.46 -7.58 -20.61
C LEU A 249 -15.24 -7.55 -22.14
N ALA A 250 -15.25 -8.69 -22.84
CA ALA A 250 -14.86 -8.78 -24.27
C ALA A 250 -15.95 -8.36 -25.25
N GLN A 251 -17.15 -8.06 -24.76
CA GLN A 251 -18.32 -7.76 -25.59
C GLN A 251 -18.18 -6.45 -26.38
N ILE A 252 -17.32 -5.53 -25.93
CA ILE A 252 -17.02 -4.28 -26.64
C ILE A 252 -15.65 -4.41 -27.33
N PRO A 253 -15.59 -4.29 -28.67
CA PRO A 253 -14.34 -4.40 -29.42
C PRO A 253 -13.30 -3.36 -28.99
N GLN A 254 -12.03 -3.78 -28.94
CA GLN A 254 -10.90 -2.89 -28.62
C GLN A 254 -11.08 -2.19 -27.26
N ARG A 255 -11.78 -2.80 -26.31
CA ARG A 255 -11.93 -2.26 -24.96
C ARG A 255 -10.57 -2.25 -24.27
N VAL A 256 -10.28 -1.14 -23.59
CA VAL A 256 -9.08 -0.99 -22.78
C VAL A 256 -9.45 -1.15 -21.30
N VAL A 257 -8.74 -2.00 -20.57
CA VAL A 257 -8.97 -2.24 -19.16
C VAL A 257 -7.67 -1.97 -18.39
N PHE A 258 -7.74 -1.06 -17.43
CA PHE A 258 -6.71 -0.85 -16.44
C PHE A 258 -7.14 -1.45 -15.11
N ASP A 259 -6.33 -2.34 -14.54
CA ASP A 259 -6.54 -2.90 -13.22
C ASP A 259 -5.48 -2.40 -12.24
N PHE A 260 -5.85 -1.39 -11.45
CA PHE A 260 -5.02 -0.80 -10.42
C PHE A 260 -5.15 -1.52 -9.06
N THR A 261 -5.98 -2.56 -8.98
CA THR A 261 -6.24 -3.28 -7.74
C THR A 261 -5.17 -4.34 -7.48
N VAL A 262 -4.85 -4.52 -6.21
CA VAL A 262 -3.95 -5.59 -5.75
C VAL A 262 -4.54 -6.17 -4.45
N PRO A 263 -5.08 -7.39 -4.48
CA PRO A 263 -5.17 -8.31 -5.62
C PRO A 263 -6.01 -7.80 -6.79
N ARG A 264 -5.66 -8.26 -8.00
CA ARG A 264 -6.35 -7.92 -9.25
C ARG A 264 -7.82 -8.31 -9.17
N THR A 265 -8.65 -7.43 -9.73
CA THR A 265 -10.09 -7.61 -9.85
C THR A 265 -10.40 -8.62 -10.94
N CYS A 266 -9.67 -8.56 -12.05
CA CYS A 266 -9.85 -9.47 -13.16
C CYS A 266 -9.01 -10.73 -13.02
N VAL A 267 -9.60 -11.88 -13.36
CA VAL A 267 -8.89 -13.14 -13.54
C VAL A 267 -8.88 -13.49 -15.02
N SER A 268 -7.68 -13.81 -15.54
CA SER A 268 -7.54 -14.30 -16.91
C SER A 268 -7.50 -15.82 -16.88
N GLN A 269 -8.36 -16.47 -17.68
CA GLN A 269 -8.26 -17.91 -17.94
C GLN A 269 -7.76 -18.24 -19.35
N GLN A 270 -7.72 -17.28 -20.31
CA GLN A 270 -7.22 -17.48 -21.68
C GLN A 270 -7.13 -16.15 -22.46
N ASP A 271 -6.53 -16.23 -23.65
CA ASP A 271 -6.28 -15.16 -24.62
C ASP A 271 -7.58 -14.38 -24.95
N SER A 272 -7.76 -13.21 -24.34
CA SER A 272 -8.95 -12.37 -24.50
C SER A 272 -8.87 -11.58 -25.80
N ARG A 273 -9.08 -12.26 -26.93
CA ARG A 273 -9.18 -11.63 -28.26
C ARG A 273 -10.17 -10.45 -28.19
N GLY A 274 -9.70 -9.24 -28.43
CA GLY A 274 -10.52 -8.02 -28.49
C GLY A 274 -10.46 -7.09 -27.28
N ILE A 275 -9.74 -7.45 -26.21
CA ILE A 275 -9.50 -6.57 -25.05
C ILE A 275 -8.00 -6.30 -24.89
N SER A 276 -7.66 -5.06 -24.54
CA SER A 276 -6.33 -4.68 -24.07
C SER A 276 -6.35 -4.52 -22.55
N TYR A 277 -5.68 -5.42 -21.84
CA TYR A 277 -5.67 -5.46 -20.37
C TYR A 277 -4.30 -5.05 -19.81
N PHE A 278 -4.30 -4.13 -18.85
CA PHE A 278 -3.10 -3.58 -18.21
C PHE A 278 -3.24 -3.61 -16.70
N ASP A 279 -2.45 -4.45 -16.03
CA ASP A 279 -2.38 -4.47 -14.58
C ASP A 279 -1.24 -3.59 -14.02
N MET A 280 -1.17 -3.52 -12.70
CA MET A 280 -0.10 -2.82 -12.00
C MET A 280 1.30 -3.33 -12.32
N GLU A 281 1.48 -4.57 -12.79
CA GLU A 281 2.80 -5.08 -13.18
C GLU A 281 3.25 -4.46 -14.50
N PHE A 282 2.37 -4.48 -15.51
CA PHE A 282 2.63 -3.80 -16.79
C PHE A 282 2.96 -2.32 -16.58
N LEU A 283 2.12 -1.62 -15.81
CA LEU A 283 2.30 -0.20 -15.56
C LEU A 283 3.60 0.09 -14.81
N SER A 284 3.93 -0.74 -13.82
CA SER A 284 5.19 -0.60 -13.07
C SER A 284 6.42 -0.77 -13.95
N LYS A 285 6.41 -1.76 -14.85
CA LYS A 285 7.52 -2.00 -15.79
C LYS A 285 7.71 -0.82 -16.75
N LYS A 286 6.60 -0.26 -17.27
CA LYS A 286 6.66 0.89 -18.18
C LYS A 286 7.13 2.17 -17.47
N ILE A 287 6.72 2.39 -16.22
CA ILE A 287 7.26 3.49 -15.41
C ILE A 287 8.76 3.31 -15.17
N GLN A 288 9.20 2.11 -14.80
CA GLN A 288 10.62 1.83 -14.53
C GLN A 288 11.51 2.04 -15.75
N SER A 289 11.08 1.57 -16.94
CA SER A 289 11.87 1.74 -18.16
C SER A 289 12.04 3.21 -18.53
N GLN A 290 11.04 4.06 -18.28
CA GLN A 290 11.13 5.51 -18.53
C GLN A 290 11.89 6.27 -17.42
N LEU A 291 11.91 5.77 -16.18
CA LEU A 291 12.64 6.38 -15.06
C LEU A 291 14.14 6.08 -15.04
N THR A 292 14.58 4.93 -15.56
CA THR A 292 15.99 4.46 -15.46
C THR A 292 17.01 5.46 -16.04
N PHE A 293 16.57 6.36 -16.92
CA PHE A 293 17.41 7.42 -17.49
C PHE A 293 17.66 8.64 -16.57
N ASN A 294 16.99 8.77 -15.42
CA ASN A 294 16.90 10.04 -14.69
C ASN A 294 17.02 9.96 -13.15
N LEU A 295 17.40 8.84 -12.52
CA LEU A 295 17.44 8.80 -11.05
C LEU A 295 18.59 9.63 -10.46
N PRO A 296 18.30 10.60 -9.56
CA PRO A 296 19.34 11.29 -8.80
C PRO A 296 20.00 10.36 -7.78
N CYS A 297 21.27 10.65 -7.46
CA CYS A 297 21.93 10.06 -6.30
C CYS A 297 21.30 10.61 -5.01
N MET A 298 20.52 9.78 -4.30
CA MET A 298 19.79 10.16 -3.07
C MET A 298 20.67 10.07 -1.81
N HIS A 299 21.92 10.52 -1.86
CA HIS A 299 22.87 10.29 -0.78
C HIS A 299 22.50 11.08 0.48
N GLU A 300 22.25 12.38 0.34
CA GLU A 300 21.94 13.27 1.47
C GLU A 300 20.62 12.90 2.16
N GLU A 301 19.60 12.53 1.39
CA GLU A 301 18.30 12.15 1.92
C GLU A 301 18.37 10.83 2.70
N ASN A 302 19.14 9.85 2.20
CA ASN A 302 19.38 8.62 2.94
C ASN A 302 20.13 8.90 4.24
N LEU A 303 21.17 9.74 4.22
CA LEU A 303 21.88 10.16 5.44
C LEU A 303 20.96 10.85 6.45
N PHE A 304 20.07 11.73 5.99
CA PHE A 304 19.07 12.38 6.84
C PHE A 304 18.18 11.35 7.55
N LEU A 305 17.64 10.38 6.80
CA LEU A 305 16.73 9.38 7.37
C LEU A 305 17.45 8.41 8.31
N LEU A 306 18.68 8.02 7.99
CA LEU A 306 19.53 7.20 8.87
C LEU A 306 19.81 7.92 10.20
N SER A 307 20.17 9.21 10.13
CA SER A 307 20.39 10.05 11.32
C SER A 307 19.11 10.20 12.15
N ALA A 308 17.98 10.49 11.50
CA ALA A 308 16.68 10.60 12.15
C ALA A 308 16.27 9.29 12.83
N ALA A 309 16.44 8.15 12.17
CA ALA A 309 16.12 6.84 12.72
C ALA A 309 17.00 6.50 13.92
N LYS A 310 18.32 6.75 13.85
CA LYS A 310 19.25 6.60 14.98
C LYS A 310 18.79 7.44 16.18
N LYS A 311 18.47 8.72 15.96
CA LYS A 311 17.97 9.64 16.99
C LYS A 311 16.69 9.12 17.64
N HIS A 312 15.69 8.76 16.85
CA HIS A 312 14.39 8.31 17.37
C HIS A 312 14.49 6.93 18.04
N TRP A 313 15.35 6.04 17.55
CA TRP A 313 15.64 4.77 18.20
C TRP A 313 16.23 4.96 19.61
N GLN A 314 17.19 5.88 19.78
CA GLN A 314 17.74 6.21 21.10
C GLN A 314 16.69 6.78 22.06
N ILE A 315 15.81 7.66 21.55
CA ILE A 315 14.68 8.21 22.35
C ILE A 315 13.73 7.09 22.76
N TYR A 316 13.39 6.19 21.84
CA TYR A 316 12.55 5.02 22.10
C TYR A 316 13.16 4.14 23.20
N GLN A 317 14.44 3.79 23.09
CA GLN A 317 15.14 2.97 24.09
C GLN A 317 15.11 3.60 25.48
N LYS A 318 15.41 4.91 25.58
CA LYS A 318 15.34 5.65 26.86
C LYS A 318 13.94 5.64 27.46
N LYS A 319 12.90 5.83 26.65
CA LYS A 319 11.51 5.79 27.13
C LYS A 319 11.13 4.40 27.62
N CYS A 320 11.54 3.35 26.91
CA CYS A 320 11.29 1.98 27.34
C CYS A 320 12.01 1.62 28.64
N SER A 321 13.25 2.09 28.85
CA SER A 321 13.97 1.85 30.11
C SER A 321 13.30 2.54 31.30
N HIS A 322 12.79 3.76 31.14
CA HIS A 322 12.04 4.45 32.21
C HIS A 322 10.69 3.80 32.50
N VAL A 323 9.97 3.31 31.48
CA VAL A 323 8.72 2.57 31.67
C VAL A 323 9.00 1.26 32.45
N PHE A 324 10.11 0.58 32.16
CA PHE A 324 10.49 -0.62 32.90
C PHE A 324 10.87 -0.31 34.36
N GLN A 325 11.65 0.75 34.60
CA GLN A 325 12.01 1.19 35.96
C GLN A 325 10.78 1.59 36.79
N ASN A 326 9.83 2.32 36.21
CA ASN A 326 8.61 2.73 36.91
C ASN A 326 7.66 1.54 37.17
N ALA A 327 7.59 0.58 36.24
CA ALA A 327 6.82 -0.65 36.45
C ALA A 327 7.39 -1.47 37.62
N VAL A 328 8.71 -1.64 37.69
CA VAL A 328 9.39 -2.34 38.80
C VAL A 328 9.16 -1.64 40.14
N LEU A 329 9.26 -0.30 40.18
CA LEU A 329 9.02 0.48 41.40
C LEU A 329 7.54 0.40 41.86
N SER A 330 6.59 0.35 40.93
CA SER A 330 5.16 0.16 41.25
C SER A 330 4.84 -1.26 41.73
N SER A 331 5.55 -2.29 41.25
CA SER A 331 5.41 -3.66 41.77
C SER A 331 6.09 -3.88 43.12
N CYS A 332 7.17 -3.15 43.42
CA CYS A 332 7.85 -3.22 44.72
C CYS A 332 7.09 -2.46 45.82
N SER A 333 6.34 -1.41 45.48
CA SER A 333 5.52 -0.67 46.46
C SER A 333 4.27 -1.44 46.90
N ASN A 334 3.78 -2.40 46.12
CA ASN A 334 2.69 -3.29 46.53
C ASN A 334 3.14 -4.48 47.40
N PHE A 335 4.45 -4.69 47.58
CA PHE A 335 4.99 -5.75 48.45
C PHE A 335 5.31 -5.28 49.87
N PHE A 336 5.23 -3.98 50.15
CA PHE A 336 5.55 -3.39 51.46
C PHE A 336 4.34 -2.93 52.28
N VAL A 337 3.10 -3.25 51.86
CA VAL A 337 1.86 -2.90 52.59
C VAL A 337 1.20 -4.13 53.23
N SER A 338 1.88 -5.27 53.24
CA SER A 338 1.44 -6.48 53.94
C SER A 338 2.58 -7.10 54.74
N CYS A 339 2.97 -6.43 55.82
CA CYS A 339 3.65 -7.01 56.98
C CYS A 339 2.91 -6.58 58.24
#